data_AF-A0A4V0I408-F1
#
_entry.id   AF-A0A4V0I408-F1
#
_cell.length_a   1.000
_cell.length_b   1.000
_cell.length_c   1.000
_cell.angle_alpha   90.00
_cell.angle_beta   90.00
_cell.angle_gamma   90.00
#
_symmetry.space_group_name_H-M   'P 1'
#
loop_
_entity.id
_entity.type
_entity.pdbx_description
1 polymer ?
#
loop_
_entity_poly.entity_id
_entity_poly.type
_entity_poly.pdbx_seq_one_letter_code
_entity_poly.pdbx_strand_id
1 'polypeptide(L)'
;MKPTVGRVVYFYPAASRACFGFWVDKGKPLAAIVAHVEQSGSSTYVNVSVIDKSGKHFPVTAVPFAETEQPDCPIDHCAWMPYQRERHAKDEIAARNDMHTEAMTSI
;
A
#
# COMPACT_ATOMS: atom_id res chain seq x y z
N MET A 1 -4.59 -3.12 -7.58
CA MET A 1 -3.57 -2.23 -8.17
C MET A 1 -2.17 -2.70 -7.75
N LYS A 2 -1.23 -2.95 -8.68
CA LYS A 2 0.13 -3.40 -8.31
C LYS A 2 0.96 -2.27 -7.68
N PRO A 3 1.68 -2.50 -6.56
CA PRO A 3 2.58 -1.50 -6.01
C PRO A 3 3.73 -1.18 -6.98
N THR A 4 4.18 0.08 -6.96
CA THR A 4 5.27 0.58 -7.80
C THR A 4 6.27 1.36 -6.97
N VAL A 5 7.55 1.31 -7.36
CA VAL A 5 8.64 2.01 -6.66
C VAL A 5 8.37 3.52 -6.64
N GLY A 6 8.69 4.16 -5.51
CA GLY A 6 8.47 5.58 -5.26
C GLY A 6 7.06 5.93 -4.82
N ARG A 7 6.10 4.99 -4.83
CA ARG A 7 4.76 5.23 -4.28
C ARG A 7 4.78 5.21 -2.76
N VAL A 8 3.94 6.06 -2.18
CA VAL A 8 3.68 6.07 -0.75
C VAL A 8 2.52 5.13 -0.45
N VAL A 9 2.68 4.27 0.56
CA VAL A 9 1.71 3.30 1.05
C VAL A 9 1.58 3.43 2.57
N TYR A 10 0.56 2.81 3.15
CA TYR A 10 0.50 2.64 4.60
C TYR A 10 1.26 1.39 5.01
N PHE A 11 2.12 1.54 6.01
CA PHE A 11 2.78 0.46 6.73
C PHE A 11 2.10 0.27 8.08
N TYR A 12 1.63 -0.95 8.32
CA TYR A 12 0.99 -1.35 9.57
C TYR A 12 2.00 -2.21 10.35
N PRO A 13 2.56 -1.68 11.45
CA PRO A 13 3.47 -2.43 12.29
C PRO A 13 2.70 -3.46 13.11
N ALA A 14 3.25 -4.68 13.21
CA ALA A 14 2.81 -5.70 14.13
C ALA A 14 2.86 -5.18 15.56
N ALA A 15 1.90 -5.61 16.38
CA ALA A 15 1.83 -5.19 17.78
C ALA A 15 3.11 -5.50 18.58
N SER A 16 3.86 -6.53 18.19
CA SER A 16 5.13 -6.93 18.82
C SER A 16 6.31 -6.02 18.44
N ARG A 17 6.22 -5.25 17.36
CA ARG A 17 7.34 -4.47 16.80
C ARG A 17 7.42 -3.03 17.30
N ALA A 18 6.39 -2.56 18.01
CA ALA A 18 6.30 -1.18 18.53
C ALA A 18 7.42 -0.77 19.52
N CYS A 19 8.28 -1.70 19.96
CA CYS A 19 9.31 -1.47 20.97
C CYS A 19 10.74 -1.27 20.42
N PHE A 20 11.01 -1.44 19.11
CA PHE A 20 12.38 -1.47 18.58
C PHE A 20 12.97 -0.10 18.19
N GLY A 21 12.89 0.91 19.07
CA GLY A 21 13.61 2.18 18.90
C GLY A 21 13.06 3.14 17.82
N PHE A 22 11.85 2.86 17.32
CA PHE A 22 11.07 3.74 16.46
C PHE A 22 9.81 4.18 17.19
N TRP A 23 9.39 5.41 16.94
CA TRP A 23 8.21 5.97 17.58
C TRP A 23 6.96 5.49 16.85
N VAL A 24 6.49 4.32 17.24
CA VAL A 24 5.36 3.63 16.60
C VAL A 24 4.13 3.69 17.51
N ASP A 25 3.05 4.29 17.01
CA ASP A 25 1.74 4.24 17.68
C ASP A 25 1.06 2.93 17.33
N LYS A 26 0.74 2.10 18.32
CA LYS A 26 0.01 0.84 18.12
C LYS A 26 -1.32 1.11 17.41
N GLY A 27 -1.58 0.39 16.32
CA GLY A 27 -2.85 0.47 15.57
C GLY A 27 -2.96 1.65 14.62
N LYS A 28 -1.93 2.48 14.47
CA LYS A 28 -1.91 3.55 13.46
C LYS A 28 -0.93 3.20 12.34
N PRO A 29 -1.32 3.34 11.06
CA PRO A 29 -0.38 3.17 9.98
C PRO A 29 0.66 4.29 9.97
N LEU A 30 1.86 3.95 9.53
CA LEU A 30 2.93 4.88 9.20
C LEU A 30 2.98 5.08 7.69
N ALA A 31 3.45 6.24 7.25
CA ALA A 31 3.74 6.45 5.83
C ALA A 31 4.99 5.65 5.46
N ALA A 32 4.97 4.99 4.30
CA ALA A 32 6.11 4.24 3.80
C ALA A 32 6.27 4.41 2.29
N ILE A 33 7.50 4.59 1.84
CA ILE A 33 7.84 4.71 0.41
C ILE A 33 8.31 3.36 -0.09
N VAL A 34 7.71 2.86 -1.17
CA VAL A 34 8.12 1.60 -1.82
C VAL A 34 9.49 1.78 -2.46
N ALA A 35 10.47 1.03 -1.96
CA ALA A 35 11.83 1.00 -2.47
C ALA A 35 12.05 -0.17 -3.45
N HIS A 36 11.38 -1.30 -3.24
CA HIS A 36 11.45 -2.47 -4.12
C HIS A 36 10.12 -3.24 -4.08
N VAL A 37 9.79 -3.92 -5.17
CA VAL A 37 8.60 -4.77 -5.29
C VAL A 37 9.06 -6.14 -5.76
N GLU A 38 8.72 -7.16 -4.99
CA GLU A 38 8.98 -8.57 -5.29
C GLU A 38 7.65 -9.31 -5.48
N GLN A 39 7.54 -10.10 -6.54
CA GLN A 39 6.38 -10.95 -6.78
C GLN A 39 6.79 -12.42 -6.63
N SER A 40 6.08 -13.14 -5.76
CA SER A 40 6.29 -14.58 -5.55
C SER A 40 4.95 -15.30 -5.66
N GLY A 41 4.71 -15.91 -6.82
CA GLY A 41 3.41 -16.50 -7.15
C GLY A 41 2.30 -15.46 -7.19
N SER A 42 1.23 -15.68 -6.42
CA SER A 42 0.11 -14.74 -6.26
C SER A 42 0.35 -13.68 -5.18
N SER A 43 1.44 -13.78 -4.42
CA SER A 43 1.75 -12.85 -3.32
C SER A 43 2.68 -11.73 -3.80
N THR A 44 2.46 -10.52 -3.28
CA THR A 44 3.33 -9.37 -3.50
C THR A 44 3.99 -8.96 -2.19
N TYR A 45 5.31 -8.79 -2.24
CA TYR A 45 6.11 -8.29 -1.13
C TYR A 45 6.79 -6.98 -1.52
N VAL A 46 7.01 -6.11 -0.55
CA VAL A 46 7.67 -4.82 -0.79
C VAL A 46 8.77 -4.58 0.23
N ASN A 47 9.86 -3.96 -0.22
CA ASN A 47 10.80 -3.30 0.66
C ASN A 47 10.43 -1.82 0.71
N VAL A 48 10.41 -1.24 1.90
CA VAL A 48 9.93 0.11 2.13
C VAL A 48 10.87 0.92 3.02
N SER A 49 10.90 2.23 2.80
CA SER A 49 11.40 3.20 3.76
C SER A 49 10.21 3.74 4.55
N VAL A 50 10.07 3.33 5.80
CA VAL A 50 8.99 3.76 6.69
C VAL A 50 9.39 5.05 7.39
N ILE A 51 8.43 5.97 7.53
CA ILE A 51 8.58 7.25 8.21
C ILE A 51 7.83 7.17 9.52
N ASP A 52 8.53 7.22 10.65
CA ASP A 52 7.88 7.26 11.97
C ASP A 52 7.29 8.64 12.28
N LYS A 53 6.58 8.77 13.41
CA LYS A 53 5.94 10.03 13.78
C LYS A 53 6.90 11.18 14.09
N SER A 54 8.20 10.90 14.28
CA SER A 54 9.25 11.91 14.42
C SER A 54 9.85 12.35 13.07
N GLY A 55 9.38 11.74 11.97
CA GLY A 55 9.94 11.93 10.63
C GLY A 55 11.20 11.10 10.36
N LYS A 56 11.55 10.17 11.27
CA LYS A 56 12.73 9.32 11.09
C LYS A 56 12.42 8.21 10.11
N HIS A 57 13.33 8.02 9.15
CA HIS A 57 13.24 6.96 8.18
C HIS A 57 13.89 5.67 8.69
N PHE A 58 13.27 4.53 8.41
CA PHE A 58 13.87 3.22 8.64
C PHE A 58 13.46 2.18 7.59
N PRO A 59 14.36 1.27 7.23
CA PRO A 59 14.07 0.25 6.23
C PRO A 59 13.27 -0.91 6.83
N VAL A 60 12.32 -1.43 6.06
CA VAL A 60 11.67 -2.72 6.32
C VAL A 60 11.61 -3.52 5.02
N THR A 61 11.99 -4.79 5.08
CA THR A 61 12.14 -5.66 3.90
C THR A 61 11.15 -6.81 3.92
N ALA A 62 10.80 -7.33 2.74
CA ALA A 62 9.90 -8.46 2.54
C ALA A 62 8.56 -8.30 3.26
N VAL A 63 8.00 -7.09 3.23
CA VAL A 63 6.72 -6.79 3.87
C VAL A 63 5.59 -7.24 2.94
N PRO A 64 4.67 -8.11 3.37
CA PRO A 64 3.53 -8.50 2.56
C PRO A 64 2.67 -7.29 2.22
N PHE A 65 2.24 -7.22 0.96
CA PHE A 65 1.41 -6.14 0.45
C PHE A 65 -0.02 -6.63 0.25
N ALA A 66 -0.98 -5.96 0.87
CA ALA A 66 -2.42 -6.20 0.73
C ALA A 66 -3.10 -5.02 0.01
N GLU A 67 -4.17 -5.28 -0.73
CA GLU A 67 -4.95 -4.21 -1.38
C GLU A 67 -5.67 -3.31 -0.36
N THR A 68 -6.02 -3.87 0.79
CA THR A 68 -6.71 -3.17 1.88
C THR A 68 -5.99 -3.36 3.21
N GLU A 69 -6.31 -2.50 4.18
CA GLU A 69 -5.93 -2.75 5.55
C GLU A 69 -6.42 -4.12 6.02
N GLN A 70 -5.61 -4.76 6.86
CA GLN A 70 -5.95 -6.01 7.54
C GLN A 70 -5.89 -5.72 9.04
N PRO A 71 -7.02 -5.33 9.65
CA PRO A 71 -7.12 -5.21 11.09
C PRO A 71 -6.68 -6.54 11.73
N ASP A 72 -5.94 -6.46 12.84
CA ASP A 72 -5.47 -7.62 13.61
C ASP A 72 -4.46 -8.54 12.90
N CYS A 73 -3.84 -8.09 11.81
CA CYS A 73 -2.73 -8.83 11.21
C CYS A 73 -1.57 -8.97 12.23
N PRO A 74 -1.13 -10.20 12.55
CA PRO A 74 -0.11 -10.42 13.57
C PRO A 74 1.30 -10.05 13.10
N ILE A 75 1.46 -9.76 11.81
CA ILE A 75 2.72 -9.43 11.16
C ILE A 75 2.65 -8.01 10.57
N ASP A 76 3.81 -7.45 10.28
CA ASP A 76 3.88 -6.20 9.54
C ASP A 76 3.29 -6.40 8.15
N HIS A 77 2.50 -5.45 7.67
CA HIS A 77 2.00 -5.45 6.30
C HIS A 77 1.90 -4.03 5.74
N CYS A 78 1.89 -3.95 4.41
CA CYS A 78 1.63 -2.72 3.69
C CYS A 78 0.25 -2.78 3.02
N ALA A 79 -0.41 -1.64 2.92
CA ALA A 79 -1.63 -1.51 2.12
C ALA A 79 -1.74 -0.14 1.45
N TRP A 80 -2.58 -0.05 0.42
CA TRP A 80 -2.90 1.21 -0.22
C TRP A 80 -3.59 2.18 0.75
N MET A 81 -3.27 3.47 0.61
CA MET A 81 -4.00 4.51 1.32
C MET A 81 -5.43 4.61 0.75
N PRO A 82 -6.45 4.93 1.58
CA PRO A 82 -7.83 4.99 1.15
C PRO A 82 -8.06 5.82 -0.13
N TYR A 83 -7.48 7.03 -0.18
CA TYR A 83 -7.64 7.92 -1.34
C TYR A 83 -7.02 7.35 -2.63
N GLN A 84 -5.97 6.53 -2.54
CA GLN A 84 -5.33 5.94 -3.72
C GLN A 84 -6.26 4.90 -4.35
N ARG A 85 -6.96 4.14 -3.51
CA ARG A 85 -7.96 3.17 -3.95
C ARG A 85 -9.16 3.86 -4.58
N GLU A 86 -9.67 4.91 -3.92
CA GLU A 86 -10.79 5.69 -4.45
C GLU A 86 -10.47 6.32 -5.80
N ARG A 87 -9.25 6.83 -5.96
CA ARG A 87 -8.80 7.39 -7.24
C ARG A 87 -8.71 6.31 -8.33
N HIS A 88 -8.11 5.17 -8.02
CA HIS A 88 -8.01 4.06 -8.97
C HIS A 88 -9.40 3.55 -9.39
N ALA A 89 -10.34 3.46 -8.45
CA ALA A 89 -11.72 3.06 -8.74
C ALA A 89 -12.43 4.06 -9.66
N LYS A 90 -12.21 5.37 -9.47
CA LYS A 90 -12.74 6.41 -10.38
C LYS A 90 -12.14 6.30 -11.77
N ASP A 91 -10.83 6.10 -11.87
CA ASP A 91 -10.13 5.98 -13.15
C ASP A 91 -10.57 4.72 -13.90
N GLU A 92 -10.81 3.59 -13.20
CA GLU A 92 -11.38 2.37 -13.78
C GLU A 92 -12.81 2.58 -14.31
N ILE A 93 -13.66 3.29 -13.55
CA ILE A 93 -15.03 3.61 -13.98
C ILE A 93 -15.00 4.51 -15.21
N ALA A 94 -14.13 5.51 -15.24
CA ALA A 94 -13.98 6.40 -16.39
C ALA A 94 -13.53 5.63 -17.64
N ALA A 95 -12.48 4.82 -17.53
CA ALA A 95 -11.98 4.00 -18.63
C ALA A 95 -13.05 3.04 -19.17
N ARG A 96 -13.85 2.43 -18.29
CA ARG A 96 -14.96 1.56 -18.69
C ARG A 96 -16.07 2.31 -19.43
N ASN A 97 -16.40 3.53 -18.99
CA ASN A 97 -17.44 4.35 -19.61
C ASN A 97 -17.03 4.87 -20.98
N ASP A 98 -15.74 5.20 -21.17
CA ASP A 98 -15.20 5.63 -22.46
C ASP A 98 -15.30 4.50 -23.51
N MET A 99 -14.91 3.27 -23.16
CA MET A 99 -15.05 2.10 -24.04
C MET A 99 -16.51 1.81 -24.44
N HIS A 100 -17.46 2.00 -23.52
CA HIS A 100 -18.88 1.79 -23.81
C HIS A 100 -19.41 2.83 -24.82
N THR A 101 -18.94 4.07 -24.73
CA THR A 101 -19.36 5.17 -25.61
C THR A 101 -18.82 4.98 -27.05
N GLU A 102 -17.58 4.52 -27.20
CA GLU A 102 -16.98 4.20 -28.51
C GLU A 102 -17.72 3.05 -29.21
N ALA A 103 -18.16 2.05 -28.45
CA ALA A 103 -18.91 0.91 -28.99
C ALA A 103 -20.32 1.29 -29.51
N MET A 104 -20.96 2.32 -28.92
CA MET A 104 -22.29 2.79 -29.36
C MET A 104 -22.25 3.74 -30.56
N THR A 105 -21.10 4.40 -30.80
CA THR A 105 -20.93 5.38 -31.90
C THR A 105 -20.50 4.70 -33.22
N SER A 106 -20.21 3.39 -33.19
CA SER A 106 -19.73 2.60 -34.33
C SER A 106 -20.85 1.80 -35.05
N ILE A 107 -22.11 2.18 -34.88
CA ILE A 107 -23.30 1.60 -35.56
C ILE A 107 -23.95 2.70 -36.41
#